data_AF-A0AAJ5YXG0-F1
#
_entry.id   AF-A0AAJ5YXG0-F1
#
_cell.length_a   1.000
_cell.length_b   1.000
_cell.length_c   1.000
_cell.angle_alpha   90.00
_cell.angle_beta   90.00
_cell.angle_gamma   90.00
#
_symmetry.space_group_name_H-M   'P 1'
#
loop_
_entity.id
_entity.type
_entity.pdbx_description
1 polymer ?
#
loop_
_entity_poly.entity_id
_entity_poly.type
_entity_poly.pdbx_seq_one_letter_code
_entity_poly.pdbx_strand_id
1 'polypeptide(L)'
;MPPSAWPVARPRSSAWEEGVVHPLLLLTALYHAVQCIPAWWLPAALRQAGWGFPSDVFLLLHMPTSVPTRVLRDAMPAQLSWLAPGAVLETLLARLSSVEGRKVYLVLGAAPIVACTHCHDTQDYQAYRLYHVWRMYVAQALALSIATITPHGTLPRLVENVAQRAYPGLVATRTRAHWRTRAWLALLALFAVDVGAILYAEQLPLPPGPWEHWHAYAHIVRHALLLCLVVLVARGVRWQPPFLQVLDALQAVAATHTRFEARRAARPPPDSARS
;
A
#
# COMPACT_ATOMS: atom_id res chain seq x y z
N MET A 1 -0.70 18.43 50.67
CA MET A 1 -0.21 18.21 49.28
C MET A 1 -1.42 18.15 48.37
N PRO A 2 -1.64 19.10 47.43
CA PRO A 2 -2.71 18.96 46.47
C PRO A 2 -2.26 18.01 45.34
N PRO A 3 -3.13 17.11 44.85
CA PRO A 3 -2.83 16.28 43.70
C PRO A 3 -2.94 17.13 42.42
N SER A 4 -1.81 17.65 41.92
CA SER A 4 -1.75 18.31 40.61
C SER A 4 -1.68 17.27 39.48
N ALA A 5 -2.72 16.46 39.33
CA ALA A 5 -2.93 15.69 38.11
C ALA A 5 -3.73 16.57 37.14
N TRP A 6 -3.02 17.41 36.38
CA TRP A 6 -3.64 18.07 35.23
C TRP A 6 -4.22 16.97 34.33
N PRO A 7 -5.52 17.00 33.99
CA PRO A 7 -6.05 16.05 33.01
C PRO A 7 -5.29 16.30 31.71
N VAL A 8 -4.48 15.32 31.29
CA VAL A 8 -3.86 15.32 29.97
C VAL A 8 -5.02 15.33 28.97
N ALA A 9 -5.39 16.51 28.49
CA ALA A 9 -6.42 16.66 27.49
C ALA A 9 -6.04 15.76 26.32
N ARG A 10 -6.88 14.76 26.02
CA ARG A 10 -6.67 13.95 24.81
C ARG A 10 -6.61 14.95 23.64
N PRO A 11 -5.59 14.87 22.78
CA PRO A 11 -5.54 15.75 21.62
C PRO A 11 -6.85 15.60 20.85
N ARG A 12 -7.62 16.68 20.75
CA ARG A 12 -8.78 16.74 19.87
C ARG A 12 -8.26 16.70 18.44
N SER A 13 -8.98 16.04 17.53
CA SER A 13 -8.61 16.02 16.12
C SER A 13 -8.62 17.43 15.53
N SER A 14 -7.59 17.79 14.75
CA SER A 14 -7.55 19.10 14.07
C SER A 14 -8.35 19.05 12.77
N ALA A 15 -8.69 20.23 12.23
CA ALA A 15 -9.37 20.34 10.94
C ALA A 15 -8.60 19.68 9.79
N TRP A 16 -7.26 19.69 9.84
CA TRP A 16 -6.42 18.93 8.91
C TRP A 16 -6.66 17.42 9.03
N GLU A 17 -6.74 16.93 10.26
CA GLU A 17 -7.00 15.51 10.46
C GLU A 17 -8.40 15.12 9.99
N GLU A 18 -9.44 15.84 10.42
CA GLU A 18 -10.83 15.50 10.10
C GLU A 18 -11.15 15.73 8.62
N GLY A 19 -10.68 16.85 8.04
CA GLY A 19 -11.02 17.24 6.68
C GLY A 19 -10.18 16.58 5.59
N VAL A 20 -8.94 16.15 5.91
CA VAL A 20 -8.01 15.62 4.90
C VAL A 20 -7.50 14.23 5.25
N VAL A 21 -6.92 14.04 6.44
CA VAL A 21 -6.20 12.79 6.76
C VAL A 21 -7.17 11.61 6.91
N HIS A 22 -8.23 11.74 7.72
CA HIS A 22 -9.20 10.67 7.93
C HIS A 22 -9.93 10.26 6.65
N PRO A 23 -10.49 11.18 5.83
CA PRO A 23 -11.16 10.77 4.59
C PRO A 23 -10.19 10.14 3.59
N LEU A 24 -8.95 10.64 3.51
CA LEU A 24 -7.93 10.05 2.65
C LEU A 24 -7.59 8.62 3.09
N LEU A 25 -7.28 8.40 4.38
CA LEU A 25 -6.97 7.08 4.90
C LEU A 25 -8.16 6.12 4.81
N LEU A 26 -9.39 6.61 5.04
CA LEU A 26 -10.61 5.83 4.89
C LEU A 26 -10.78 5.39 3.42
N LEU A 27 -10.64 6.31 2.48
CA LEU A 27 -10.73 6.02 1.05
C LEU A 27 -9.67 5.00 0.63
N THR A 28 -8.43 5.17 1.07
CA THR A 28 -7.34 4.23 0.78
C THR A 28 -7.61 2.85 1.40
N ALA A 29 -8.11 2.79 2.63
CA ALA A 29 -8.47 1.54 3.29
C ALA A 29 -9.64 0.85 2.57
N LEU A 30 -10.69 1.59 2.20
CA LEU A 30 -11.83 1.07 1.44
C LEU A 30 -11.38 0.53 0.09
N TYR A 31 -10.52 1.25 -0.63
CA TYR A 31 -9.95 0.77 -1.89
C TYR A 31 -9.28 -0.59 -1.71
N HIS A 32 -8.38 -0.74 -0.73
CA HIS A 32 -7.70 -2.02 -0.51
C HIS A 32 -8.62 -3.13 0.00
N ALA A 33 -9.60 -2.79 0.85
CA ALA A 33 -10.58 -3.76 1.33
C ALA A 33 -11.42 -4.30 0.18
N VAL A 34 -11.89 -3.45 -0.73
CA VAL A 34 -12.68 -3.88 -1.89
C VAL A 34 -11.82 -4.70 -2.86
N GLN A 35 -10.52 -4.40 -3.02
CA GLN A 35 -9.62 -5.22 -3.84
C GLN A 35 -9.39 -6.64 -3.29
N CYS A 36 -9.72 -6.90 -2.01
CA CYS A 36 -9.72 -8.26 -1.45
C CYS A 36 -11.03 -9.02 -1.71
N ILE A 37 -12.08 -8.34 -2.18
CA ILE A 37 -13.38 -8.96 -2.48
C ILE A 37 -13.32 -9.50 -3.91
N PRO A 38 -13.69 -10.77 -4.17
CA PRO A 38 -13.77 -11.29 -5.53
C PRO A 38 -14.65 -10.40 -6.41
N ALA A 39 -14.15 -10.02 -7.61
CA ALA A 39 -14.87 -9.09 -8.48
C ALA A 39 -16.30 -9.57 -8.78
N TRP A 40 -16.54 -10.88 -8.85
CA TRP A 40 -17.85 -11.46 -9.11
C TRP A 40 -18.91 -11.21 -8.03
N TRP A 41 -18.51 -10.82 -6.81
CA TRP A 41 -19.41 -10.37 -5.76
C TRP A 41 -19.82 -8.90 -5.89
N LEU A 42 -19.15 -8.15 -6.77
CA LEU A 42 -19.40 -6.73 -6.95
C LEU A 42 -20.42 -6.46 -8.07
N PRO A 43 -21.23 -5.39 -7.94
CA PRO A 43 -22.06 -4.88 -9.02
C PRO A 43 -21.27 -4.60 -10.31
N ALA A 44 -21.90 -4.79 -11.47
CA ALA A 44 -21.26 -4.67 -12.78
C ALA A 44 -20.51 -3.34 -12.98
N ALA A 45 -21.07 -2.22 -12.52
CA ALA A 45 -20.44 -0.90 -12.62
C ALA A 45 -19.09 -0.83 -11.88
N LEU A 46 -19.00 -1.42 -10.68
CA LEU A 46 -17.75 -1.45 -9.90
C LEU A 46 -16.72 -2.37 -10.55
N ARG A 47 -17.15 -3.52 -11.07
CA ARG A 47 -16.27 -4.44 -11.81
C ARG A 47 -15.68 -3.80 -13.06
N GLN A 48 -16.50 -3.12 -13.85
CA GLN A 48 -16.07 -2.41 -15.06
C GLN A 48 -15.10 -1.27 -14.73
N ALA A 49 -15.25 -0.64 -13.57
CA ALA A 49 -14.30 0.34 -13.04
C ALA A 49 -13.02 -0.29 -12.46
N GLY A 50 -12.84 -1.61 -12.55
CA GLY A 50 -11.63 -2.31 -12.08
C GLY A 50 -11.56 -2.51 -10.57
N TRP A 51 -12.71 -2.52 -9.89
CA TRP A 51 -12.80 -2.84 -8.47
C TRP A 51 -12.95 -4.34 -8.25
N GLY A 52 -12.35 -4.82 -7.17
CA GLY A 52 -12.39 -6.23 -6.79
C GLY A 52 -11.23 -7.03 -7.34
N PHE A 53 -10.94 -8.12 -6.64
CA PHE A 53 -9.95 -9.10 -7.05
C PHE A 53 -10.32 -9.68 -8.43
N PRO A 54 -9.48 -9.50 -9.48
CA PRO A 54 -9.73 -10.07 -10.78
C PRO A 54 -9.66 -11.59 -10.66
N SER A 55 -10.82 -12.23 -10.80
CA SER A 55 -10.98 -13.66 -10.62
C SER A 55 -10.22 -14.46 -11.67
N ASP A 56 -9.34 -15.35 -11.21
CA ASP A 56 -8.67 -16.34 -12.03
C ASP A 56 -9.74 -17.26 -12.66
N VAL A 57 -9.72 -17.36 -14.00
CA VAL A 57 -10.66 -18.14 -14.80
C VAL A 57 -10.54 -19.62 -14.48
N PHE A 58 -9.33 -20.13 -14.26
CA PHE A 58 -9.10 -21.52 -13.88
C PHE A 58 -9.62 -21.81 -12.48
N LEU A 59 -9.44 -20.87 -11.54
CA LEU A 59 -10.00 -20.98 -10.19
C LEU A 59 -11.54 -20.94 -10.21
N LEU A 60 -12.14 -20.06 -11.01
CA LEU A 60 -13.59 -19.98 -11.16
C LEU A 60 -14.20 -21.25 -11.74
N LEU A 61 -13.58 -21.77 -12.80
CA LEU A 61 -14.04 -22.98 -13.48
C LEU A 61 -13.68 -24.27 -12.72
N HIS A 62 -12.92 -24.16 -11.62
CA HIS A 62 -12.37 -25.29 -10.87
C HIS A 62 -11.59 -26.27 -11.78
N MET A 63 -10.80 -25.71 -12.71
CA MET A 63 -10.02 -26.48 -13.70
C MET A 63 -8.52 -26.22 -13.52
N PRO A 64 -7.66 -27.21 -13.79
CA PRO A 64 -6.22 -27.01 -13.76
C PRO A 64 -5.77 -26.14 -14.92
N THR A 65 -4.66 -25.44 -14.76
CA THR A 65 -4.14 -24.52 -15.79
C THR A 65 -3.59 -25.25 -17.02
N SER A 66 -3.48 -26.58 -16.95
CA SER A 66 -3.08 -27.49 -18.03
C SER A 66 -4.25 -27.99 -18.89
N VAL A 67 -5.51 -27.65 -18.56
CA VAL A 67 -6.70 -28.18 -19.28
C VAL A 67 -6.66 -27.84 -20.78
N PRO A 68 -7.05 -28.74 -21.69
CA PRO A 68 -7.06 -28.43 -23.12
C PRO A 68 -7.97 -27.24 -23.47
N THR A 69 -7.53 -26.37 -24.37
CA THR A 69 -8.26 -25.13 -24.73
C THR A 69 -9.68 -25.38 -25.24
N ARG A 70 -9.93 -26.54 -25.85
CA ARG A 70 -11.28 -26.96 -26.27
C ARG A 70 -12.22 -27.12 -25.07
N VAL A 71 -11.77 -27.82 -24.02
CA VAL A 71 -12.54 -28.01 -22.79
C VAL A 71 -12.78 -26.66 -22.10
N LEU A 72 -11.77 -25.79 -22.10
CA LEU A 72 -11.89 -24.43 -21.57
C LEU A 72 -12.95 -23.62 -22.35
N ARG A 73 -12.90 -23.63 -23.68
CA ARG A 73 -13.87 -22.93 -24.55
C ARG A 73 -15.30 -23.43 -24.31
N ASP A 74 -15.51 -24.73 -24.14
CA ASP A 74 -16.84 -25.30 -23.94
C ASP A 74 -17.43 -24.90 -22.56
N ALA A 75 -16.58 -24.65 -21.55
CA ALA A 75 -17.01 -24.27 -20.20
C ALA A 75 -17.23 -22.75 -19.99
N MET A 76 -16.51 -21.90 -20.73
CA MET A 76 -16.54 -20.44 -20.54
C MET A 76 -17.90 -19.76 -20.80
N PRO A 77 -18.66 -20.04 -21.88
CA PRO A 77 -19.87 -19.26 -22.19
C PRO A 77 -21.00 -19.46 -21.18
N ALA A 78 -21.08 -20.62 -20.53
CA ALA A 78 -22.10 -20.89 -19.51
C ALA A 78 -21.81 -20.19 -18.17
N GLN A 79 -20.53 -20.05 -17.79
CA GLN A 79 -20.15 -19.60 -16.45
C GLN A 79 -19.56 -18.19 -16.38
N LEU A 80 -19.11 -17.61 -17.51
CA LEU A 80 -18.36 -16.35 -17.55
C LEU A 80 -18.96 -15.28 -18.48
N SER A 81 -20.14 -15.53 -19.06
CA SER A 81 -20.86 -14.56 -19.90
C SER A 81 -21.18 -13.24 -19.18
N TRP A 82 -21.26 -13.27 -17.84
CA TRP A 82 -21.44 -12.08 -17.01
C TRP A 82 -20.13 -11.30 -16.74
N LEU A 83 -18.97 -11.92 -17.00
CA LEU A 83 -17.64 -11.44 -16.59
C LEU A 83 -17.00 -10.53 -17.65
N ALA A 84 -17.21 -10.84 -18.94
CA ALA A 84 -16.73 -10.00 -20.03
C ALA A 84 -17.58 -10.18 -21.31
N PRO A 85 -17.62 -9.18 -22.21
CA PRO A 85 -18.20 -9.32 -23.54
C PRO A 85 -17.54 -10.48 -24.31
N GLY A 86 -18.30 -11.17 -25.18
CA GLY A 86 -17.81 -12.35 -25.90
C GLY A 86 -16.49 -12.14 -26.67
N ALA A 87 -16.26 -10.94 -27.22
CA ALA A 87 -15.01 -10.61 -27.92
C ALA A 87 -13.77 -10.59 -27.00
N VAL A 88 -13.93 -10.13 -25.77
CA VAL A 88 -12.87 -10.16 -24.75
C VAL A 88 -12.56 -11.60 -24.35
N LEU A 89 -13.60 -12.43 -24.24
CA LEU A 89 -13.49 -13.84 -23.89
C LEU A 89 -12.73 -14.63 -24.97
N GLU A 90 -13.04 -14.39 -26.25
CA GLU A 90 -12.34 -15.02 -27.38
C GLU A 90 -10.89 -14.56 -27.49
N THR A 91 -10.60 -13.28 -27.19
CA THR A 91 -9.22 -12.78 -27.14
C THR A 91 -8.42 -13.49 -26.05
N LEU A 92 -9.01 -13.65 -24.85
CA LEU A 92 -8.41 -14.39 -23.76
C LEU A 92 -8.19 -15.85 -24.14
N LEU A 93 -9.18 -16.52 -24.72
CA LEU A 93 -9.09 -17.91 -25.20
C LEU A 93 -7.99 -18.09 -26.25
N ALA A 94 -7.91 -17.18 -27.22
CA ALA A 94 -6.89 -17.21 -28.27
C ALA A 94 -5.49 -17.14 -27.66
N ARG A 95 -5.28 -16.28 -26.66
CA ARG A 95 -3.99 -16.14 -25.96
C ARG A 95 -3.70 -17.31 -25.01
N LEU A 96 -4.70 -17.86 -24.33
CA LEU A 96 -4.57 -19.07 -23.51
C LEU A 96 -4.40 -20.35 -24.33
N SER A 97 -4.54 -20.31 -25.65
CA SER A 97 -4.30 -21.46 -26.51
C SER A 97 -2.82 -21.87 -26.58
N SER A 98 -1.91 -20.93 -26.31
CA SER A 98 -0.47 -21.19 -26.28
C SER A 98 0.05 -21.45 -24.86
N VAL A 99 1.10 -22.26 -24.74
CA VAL A 99 1.74 -22.56 -23.45
C VAL A 99 2.34 -21.28 -22.84
N GLU A 100 2.94 -20.43 -23.67
CA GLU A 100 3.51 -19.16 -23.25
C GLU A 100 2.45 -18.22 -22.70
N GLY A 101 1.31 -18.08 -23.38
CA GLY A 101 0.20 -17.24 -22.90
C GLY A 101 -0.37 -17.71 -21.57
N ARG A 102 -0.40 -19.03 -21.31
CA ARG A 102 -0.79 -19.58 -20.00
C ARG A 102 0.23 -19.26 -18.91
N LYS A 103 1.53 -19.35 -19.18
CA LYS A 103 2.57 -18.94 -18.21
C LYS A 103 2.45 -17.46 -17.85
N VAL A 104 2.28 -16.60 -18.86
CA VAL A 104 2.07 -15.16 -18.67
C VAL A 104 0.81 -14.89 -17.85
N TYR A 105 -0.29 -15.60 -18.15
CA TYR A 105 -1.54 -15.49 -17.40
C TYR A 105 -1.35 -15.85 -15.92
N LEU A 106 -0.62 -16.91 -15.63
CA LEU A 106 -0.45 -17.41 -14.27
C LEU A 106 0.28 -16.44 -13.35
N VAL A 107 1.19 -15.64 -13.91
CA VAL A 107 1.99 -14.71 -13.13
C VAL A 107 1.44 -13.29 -13.17
N LEU A 108 0.99 -12.81 -14.33
CA LEU A 108 0.55 -11.43 -14.51
C LEU A 108 -0.97 -11.24 -14.40
N GLY A 109 -1.74 -12.34 -14.50
CA GLY A 109 -3.19 -12.36 -14.49
C GLY A 109 -3.83 -12.03 -15.85
N ALA A 110 -5.17 -11.97 -15.86
CA ALA A 110 -5.96 -11.73 -17.08
C ALA A 110 -5.84 -10.31 -17.66
N ALA A 111 -5.65 -9.30 -16.79
CA ALA A 111 -5.70 -7.89 -17.18
C ALA A 111 -4.73 -7.50 -18.32
N PRO A 112 -3.41 -7.80 -18.26
CA PRO A 112 -2.50 -7.44 -19.36
C PRO A 112 -2.84 -8.16 -20.67
N ILE A 113 -3.33 -9.40 -20.60
CA ILE A 113 -3.66 -10.22 -21.78
C ILE A 113 -4.88 -9.67 -22.52
N VAL A 114 -5.86 -9.16 -21.78
CA VAL A 114 -7.11 -8.64 -22.33
C VAL A 114 -7.00 -7.17 -22.72
N ALA A 115 -6.33 -6.35 -21.89
CA ALA A 115 -6.35 -4.91 -22.04
C ALA A 115 -5.21 -4.37 -22.93
N CYS A 116 -4.11 -5.12 -23.08
CA CYS A 116 -3.01 -4.69 -23.94
C CYS A 116 -3.22 -5.17 -25.38
N THR A 117 -3.67 -4.26 -26.24
CA THR A 117 -3.91 -4.57 -27.66
C THR A 117 -2.63 -4.69 -28.48
N HIS A 118 -1.53 -4.07 -28.04
CA HIS A 118 -0.25 -3.98 -28.75
C HIS A 118 0.84 -4.88 -28.17
N CYS A 119 0.52 -5.70 -27.15
CA CYS A 119 1.49 -6.60 -26.56
C CYS A 119 1.62 -7.87 -27.41
N HIS A 120 2.85 -8.18 -27.82
CA HIS A 120 3.16 -9.36 -28.60
C HIS A 120 4.06 -10.31 -27.83
N ASP A 121 5.07 -9.76 -27.16
CA ASP A 121 6.06 -10.52 -26.42
C ASP A 121 5.82 -10.45 -24.91
N THR A 122 6.39 -11.40 -24.16
CA THR A 122 6.27 -11.44 -22.70
C THR A 122 6.77 -10.15 -22.04
N GLN A 123 7.82 -9.54 -22.60
CA GLN A 123 8.37 -8.27 -22.13
C GLN A 123 7.35 -7.13 -22.21
N ASP A 124 6.50 -7.10 -23.25
CA ASP A 124 5.44 -6.09 -23.39
C ASP A 124 4.41 -6.23 -22.27
N TYR A 125 4.00 -7.46 -21.98
CA TYR A 125 3.04 -7.75 -20.90
C TYR A 125 3.63 -7.42 -19.52
N GLN A 126 4.92 -7.70 -19.31
CA GLN A 126 5.64 -7.33 -18.09
C GLN A 126 5.71 -5.80 -17.94
N ALA A 127 6.07 -5.07 -18.99
CA ALA A 127 6.14 -3.61 -18.98
C ALA A 127 4.77 -2.98 -18.71
N TYR A 128 3.71 -3.49 -19.35
CA TYR A 128 2.34 -3.09 -19.08
C TYR A 128 1.99 -3.30 -17.60
N ARG A 129 2.27 -4.50 -17.06
CA ARG A 129 1.98 -4.81 -15.66
C ARG A 129 2.79 -3.93 -14.70
N LEU A 130 4.07 -3.70 -15.00
CA LEU A 130 4.98 -2.89 -14.22
C LEU A 130 4.49 -1.43 -14.11
N TYR A 131 4.04 -0.84 -15.23
CA TYR A 131 3.47 0.50 -15.24
C TYR A 131 2.26 0.62 -14.30
N HIS A 132 1.34 -0.35 -14.35
CA HIS A 132 0.15 -0.36 -13.50
C HIS A 132 0.49 -0.51 -12.01
N VAL A 133 1.45 -1.37 -11.69
CA VAL A 133 1.95 -1.56 -10.32
C VAL A 133 2.63 -0.28 -9.82
N TRP A 134 3.54 0.30 -10.62
CA TRP A 134 4.23 1.54 -10.30
C TRP A 134 3.25 2.68 -9.98
N ARG A 135 2.24 2.90 -10.85
CA ARG A 135 1.23 3.95 -10.64
C ARG A 135 0.45 3.76 -9.33
N MET A 136 0.15 2.51 -8.96
CA MET A 136 -0.51 2.21 -7.68
C MET A 136 0.38 2.59 -6.50
N TYR A 137 1.65 2.16 -6.48
CA TYR A 137 2.56 2.50 -5.38
C TYR A 137 2.86 4.00 -5.28
N VAL A 138 2.95 4.72 -6.41
CA VAL A 138 3.08 6.19 -6.41
C VAL A 138 1.86 6.85 -5.76
N ALA A 139 0.64 6.41 -6.11
CA ALA A 139 -0.58 6.92 -5.49
C ALA A 139 -0.61 6.63 -3.98
N GLN A 140 -0.17 5.43 -3.56
CA GLN A 140 -0.08 5.08 -2.13
C GLN A 140 0.97 5.90 -1.39
N ALA A 141 2.14 6.10 -2.00
CA ALA A 141 3.21 6.93 -1.44
C ALA A 141 2.75 8.37 -1.26
N LEU A 142 1.99 8.91 -2.22
CA LEU A 142 1.39 10.24 -2.12
C LEU A 142 0.38 10.30 -0.97
N ALA A 143 -0.57 9.36 -0.91
CA ALA A 143 -1.61 9.33 0.11
C ALA A 143 -1.01 9.21 1.52
N LEU A 144 -0.08 8.29 1.73
CA LEU A 144 0.60 8.11 3.02
C LEU A 144 1.53 9.27 3.35
N SER A 145 2.16 9.91 2.35
CA SER A 145 2.96 11.11 2.60
C SER A 145 2.09 12.24 3.12
N ILE A 146 0.95 12.52 2.48
CA ILE A 146 -0.02 13.53 2.96
C ILE A 146 -0.48 13.20 4.37
N ALA A 147 -0.87 11.96 4.63
CA ALA A 147 -1.34 11.51 5.95
C ALA A 147 -0.27 11.58 7.05
N THR A 148 1.01 11.58 6.69
CA THR A 148 2.16 11.62 7.62
C THR A 148 2.92 12.94 7.61
N ILE A 149 2.41 13.99 6.92
CA ILE A 149 2.98 15.35 6.99
C ILE A 149 3.01 15.81 8.46
N THR A 150 4.09 16.49 8.83
CA THR A 150 4.24 17.09 10.16
C THR A 150 3.18 18.18 10.36
N PRO A 151 2.55 18.29 11.54
CA PRO A 151 1.52 19.30 11.77
C PRO A 151 2.04 20.74 11.67
N HIS A 152 3.37 20.94 11.73
CA HIS A 152 4.01 22.24 11.52
C HIS A 152 4.35 22.52 10.05
N GLY A 153 3.98 21.63 9.11
CA GLY A 153 4.15 21.85 7.68
C GLY A 153 3.27 22.98 7.14
N THR A 154 3.59 23.47 5.95
CA THR A 154 2.86 24.56 5.27
C THR A 154 1.40 24.20 4.98
N LEU A 155 1.15 22.97 4.50
CA LEU A 155 -0.18 22.47 4.16
C LEU A 155 -1.13 22.37 5.38
N PRO A 156 -0.76 21.66 6.47
CA PRO A 156 -1.60 21.62 7.67
C PRO A 156 -1.87 23.00 8.26
N ARG A 157 -0.87 23.88 8.30
CA ARG A 157 -1.03 25.27 8.78
C ARG A 157 -1.98 26.08 7.91
N LEU A 158 -1.94 25.90 6.59
CA LEU A 158 -2.87 26.59 5.69
C LEU A 158 -4.32 26.15 5.97
N VAL A 159 -4.56 24.84 6.06
CA VAL A 159 -5.88 24.28 6.35
C VAL A 159 -6.37 24.70 7.73
N GLU A 160 -5.49 24.68 8.74
CA GLU A 160 -5.79 25.17 10.08
C GLU A 160 -6.10 26.67 10.08
N ASN A 161 -5.36 27.52 9.36
CA ASN A 161 -5.64 28.95 9.28
C ASN A 161 -6.98 29.24 8.61
N VAL A 162 -7.34 28.49 7.55
CA VAL A 162 -8.66 28.61 6.89
C VAL A 162 -9.76 28.16 7.84
N ALA A 163 -9.57 27.03 8.55
CA ALA A 163 -10.54 26.50 9.50
C ALA A 163 -10.68 27.38 10.76
N GLN A 164 -9.60 27.98 11.27
CA GLN A 164 -9.62 28.86 12.43
C GLN A 164 -10.39 30.16 12.18
N ARG A 165 -10.43 30.64 10.93
CA ARG A 165 -11.31 31.75 10.54
C ARG A 165 -12.80 31.38 10.67
N ALA A 166 -13.14 30.09 10.62
CA ALA A 166 -14.50 29.59 10.82
C ALA A 166 -14.78 29.17 12.27
N TYR A 167 -13.77 28.68 13.02
CA TYR A 167 -13.90 28.21 14.40
C TYR A 167 -12.66 28.55 15.25
N PRO A 168 -12.73 29.51 16.19
CA PRO A 168 -11.56 29.93 16.97
C PRO A 168 -11.22 28.92 18.09
N GLY A 169 -10.05 28.29 18.00
CA GLY A 169 -9.47 27.45 19.05
C GLY A 169 -8.21 26.70 18.61
N LEU A 170 -7.14 26.74 19.42
CA LEU A 170 -5.96 25.91 19.19
C LEU A 170 -6.25 24.46 19.61
N VAL A 171 -6.10 23.53 18.68
CA VAL A 171 -6.37 22.11 18.88
C VAL A 171 -5.08 21.32 18.73
N ALA A 172 -4.79 20.46 19.72
CA ALA A 172 -3.58 19.65 19.71
C ALA A 172 -3.63 18.57 18.61
N THR A 173 -2.69 18.62 17.66
CA THR A 173 -2.59 17.68 16.53
C THR A 173 -1.87 16.39 16.90
N ARG A 174 -2.34 15.24 16.41
CA ARG A 174 -1.65 13.95 16.60
C ARG A 174 -0.57 13.78 15.54
N THR A 175 0.69 13.63 15.95
CA THR A 175 1.80 13.47 15.00
C THR A 175 1.91 12.04 14.48
N ARG A 176 1.86 11.88 13.15
CA ARG A 176 2.12 10.61 12.44
C ARG A 176 3.46 10.61 11.69
N ALA A 177 4.28 11.65 11.88
CA ALA A 177 5.54 11.84 11.14
C ALA A 177 6.52 10.66 11.29
N HIS A 178 6.55 9.99 12.45
CA HIS A 178 7.39 8.81 12.70
C HIS A 178 7.04 7.61 11.80
N TRP A 179 5.83 7.56 11.23
CA TRP A 179 5.44 6.53 10.27
C TRP A 179 5.91 6.83 8.85
N ARG A 180 6.30 8.06 8.52
CA ARG A 180 6.66 8.45 7.15
C ARG A 180 7.76 7.55 6.58
N THR A 181 8.91 7.49 7.25
CA THR A 181 10.04 6.68 6.77
C THR A 181 9.68 5.20 6.72
N ARG A 182 8.93 4.69 7.70
CA ARG A 182 8.53 3.28 7.78
C ARG A 182 7.55 2.89 6.68
N ALA A 183 6.57 3.74 6.41
CA ALA A 183 5.61 3.56 5.33
C ALA A 183 6.33 3.58 3.98
N TRP A 184 7.26 4.50 3.78
CA TRP A 184 8.08 4.54 2.57
C TRP A 184 8.93 3.28 2.39
N LEU A 185 9.63 2.82 3.44
CA LEU A 185 10.40 1.58 3.38
C LEU A 185 9.52 0.35 3.10
N ALA A 186 8.34 0.27 3.73
CA ALA A 186 7.39 -0.81 3.49
C ALA A 186 6.87 -0.79 2.05
N LEU A 187 6.51 0.39 1.52
CA LEU A 187 6.07 0.53 0.13
C LEU A 187 7.18 0.17 -0.86
N LEU A 188 8.42 0.60 -0.62
CA LEU A 188 9.57 0.25 -1.46
C LEU A 188 9.87 -1.24 -1.44
N ALA A 189 9.80 -1.87 -0.26
CA ALA A 189 10.00 -3.31 -0.12
C ALA A 189 8.90 -4.11 -0.87
N LEU A 190 7.63 -3.74 -0.67
CA LEU A 190 6.51 -4.35 -1.38
C LEU A 190 6.61 -4.15 -2.90
N PHE A 191 6.97 -2.94 -3.33
CA PHE A 191 7.20 -2.66 -4.75
C PHE A 191 8.32 -3.52 -5.32
N ALA A 192 9.47 -3.63 -4.63
CA ALA A 192 10.58 -4.48 -5.08
C ALA A 192 10.18 -5.96 -5.19
N VAL A 193 9.37 -6.47 -4.25
CA VAL A 193 8.82 -7.83 -4.33
C VAL A 193 7.90 -7.99 -5.54
N ASP A 194 7.00 -7.04 -5.79
CA ASP A 194 6.12 -7.09 -6.97
C ASP A 194 6.91 -7.02 -8.28
N VAL A 195 7.91 -6.15 -8.37
CA VAL A 195 8.79 -6.04 -9.54
C VAL A 195 9.55 -7.35 -9.75
N GLY A 196 10.12 -7.91 -8.69
CA GLY A 196 10.75 -9.23 -8.74
C GLY A 196 9.78 -10.29 -9.27
N ALA A 197 8.59 -10.40 -8.70
CA ALA A 197 7.59 -11.37 -9.15
C ALA A 197 7.21 -11.23 -10.63
N ILE A 198 7.13 -9.99 -11.15
CA ILE A 198 6.85 -9.72 -12.56
C ILE A 198 8.01 -10.13 -13.46
N LEU A 199 9.25 -9.78 -13.09
CA LEU A 199 10.45 -10.09 -13.89
C LEU A 199 10.79 -11.58 -13.90
N TYR A 200 10.52 -12.28 -12.80
CA TYR A 200 10.73 -13.73 -12.69
C TYR A 200 9.58 -14.57 -13.27
N ALA A 201 8.58 -13.94 -13.89
CA ALA A 201 7.39 -14.61 -14.41
C ALA A 201 7.66 -15.73 -15.41
N GLU A 202 8.68 -15.57 -16.26
CA GLU A 202 9.02 -16.54 -17.30
C GLU A 202 9.70 -17.81 -16.75
N GLN A 203 10.35 -17.68 -15.59
CA GLN A 203 11.19 -18.73 -15.01
C GLN A 203 10.41 -19.67 -14.10
N LEU A 204 9.15 -19.37 -13.80
CA LEU A 204 8.30 -20.22 -12.99
C LEU A 204 7.84 -21.45 -13.81
N PRO A 205 8.20 -22.67 -13.39
CA PRO A 205 7.59 -23.87 -13.97
C PRO A 205 6.10 -23.85 -13.69
N LEU A 206 5.28 -24.38 -14.60
CA LEU A 206 3.83 -24.55 -14.40
C LEU A 206 3.64 -25.51 -13.21
N PRO A 207 3.43 -25.01 -11.99
CA PRO A 207 3.51 -25.84 -10.81
C PRO A 207 2.15 -26.52 -10.62
N PRO A 208 2.07 -27.85 -10.43
CA PRO A 208 0.81 -28.45 -10.06
C PRO A 208 0.39 -28.03 -8.64
N GLY A 209 -0.90 -27.82 -8.42
CA GLY A 209 -1.50 -27.62 -7.09
C GLY A 209 -1.71 -26.14 -6.69
N PRO A 210 -1.55 -25.76 -5.40
CA PRO A 210 -2.00 -24.46 -4.91
C PRO A 210 -1.21 -23.27 -5.50
N TRP A 211 -0.08 -23.49 -6.15
CA TRP A 211 0.70 -22.44 -6.81
C TRP A 211 0.19 -22.10 -8.21
N GLU A 212 -0.77 -22.86 -8.74
CA GLU A 212 -1.47 -22.57 -10.01
C GLU A 212 -2.22 -21.23 -10.00
N HIS A 213 -2.52 -20.69 -8.82
CA HIS A 213 -3.22 -19.41 -8.68
C HIS A 213 -2.35 -18.33 -8.03
N TRP A 214 -1.04 -18.39 -8.26
CA TRP A 214 -0.07 -17.48 -7.64
C TRP A 214 -0.44 -16.01 -7.77
N HIS A 215 -0.80 -15.53 -8.97
CA HIS A 215 -1.17 -14.13 -9.17
C HIS A 215 -2.39 -13.72 -8.34
N ALA A 216 -3.32 -14.66 -8.10
CA ALA A 216 -4.50 -14.43 -7.28
C ALA A 216 -4.11 -14.19 -5.82
N TYR A 217 -3.33 -15.11 -5.26
CA TYR A 217 -2.85 -14.99 -3.89
C TYR A 217 -1.93 -13.79 -3.70
N ALA A 218 -1.01 -13.54 -4.63
CA ALA A 218 -0.13 -12.37 -4.59
C ALA A 218 -0.93 -11.06 -4.59
N HIS A 219 -1.99 -10.96 -5.40
CA HIS A 219 -2.87 -9.80 -5.40
C HIS A 219 -3.53 -9.59 -4.03
N ILE A 220 -4.14 -10.64 -3.47
CA ILE A 220 -4.84 -10.57 -2.17
C ILE A 220 -3.86 -10.22 -1.06
N VAL A 221 -2.72 -10.90 -0.98
CA VAL A 221 -1.67 -10.66 0.02
C VAL A 221 -1.18 -9.22 -0.05
N ARG A 222 -0.88 -8.71 -1.25
CA ARG A 222 -0.45 -7.33 -1.43
C ARG A 222 -1.47 -6.32 -0.91
N HIS A 223 -2.74 -6.47 -1.30
CA HIS A 223 -3.77 -5.53 -0.85
C HIS A 223 -4.08 -5.66 0.65
N ALA A 224 -3.98 -6.87 1.22
CA ALA A 224 -4.05 -7.07 2.66
C ALA A 224 -2.89 -6.38 3.40
N LEU A 225 -1.66 -6.50 2.91
CA LEU A 225 -0.48 -5.85 3.51
C LEU A 225 -0.56 -4.32 3.42
N LEU A 226 -1.01 -3.78 2.28
CA LEU A 226 -1.24 -2.34 2.13
C LEU A 226 -2.38 -1.84 3.04
N LEU A 227 -3.46 -2.60 3.17
CA LEU A 227 -4.53 -2.30 4.12
C LEU A 227 -4.01 -2.29 5.56
N CYS A 228 -3.22 -3.29 5.95
CA CYS A 228 -2.56 -3.34 7.26
C CYS A 228 -1.69 -2.10 7.49
N LEU A 229 -0.89 -1.70 6.50
CA LEU A 229 -0.06 -0.49 6.58
C LEU A 229 -0.91 0.76 6.80
N VAL A 230 -1.99 0.94 6.04
CA VAL A 230 -2.91 2.07 6.19
C VAL A 230 -3.55 2.09 7.58
N VAL A 231 -3.99 0.94 8.09
CA VAL A 231 -4.58 0.81 9.44
C VAL A 231 -3.56 1.15 10.53
N LEU A 232 -2.30 0.72 10.38
CA LEU A 232 -1.22 1.03 11.33
C LEU A 232 -0.94 2.54 11.37
N VAL A 233 -0.86 3.18 10.20
CA VAL A 233 -0.71 4.64 10.07
C VAL A 233 -1.91 5.38 10.67
N ALA A 234 -3.13 4.93 10.37
CA ALA A 234 -4.37 5.54 10.86
C ALA A 234 -4.46 5.48 12.39
N ARG A 235 -4.18 4.32 12.98
CA ARG A 235 -4.18 4.15 14.44
C ARG A 235 -3.02 4.88 15.12
N GLY A 236 -2.00 5.26 14.37
CA GLY A 236 -0.79 5.88 14.89
C GLY A 236 -0.13 4.99 15.94
N VAL A 237 -0.13 3.67 15.72
CA VAL A 237 0.47 2.70 16.64
C VAL A 237 1.95 3.02 16.72
N ARG A 238 2.48 3.28 17.92
CA ARG A 238 3.93 3.39 18.10
C ARG A 238 4.52 1.98 18.11
N TRP A 239 4.68 1.38 16.93
CA TRP A 239 5.38 0.10 16.82
C TRP A 239 6.88 0.39 16.68
N GLN A 240 7.66 0.29 17.75
CA GLN A 240 9.12 0.38 17.67
C GLN A 240 9.68 -1.05 17.69
N PRO A 241 10.38 -1.50 16.64
CA PRO A 241 11.17 -2.71 16.77
C PRO A 241 12.23 -2.50 17.86
N PRO A 242 12.54 -3.52 18.67
CA PRO A 242 13.32 -3.37 19.90
C PRO A 242 14.70 -2.74 19.67
N PHE A 243 15.33 -2.96 18.50
CA PHE A 243 16.64 -2.38 18.18
C PHE A 243 16.62 -0.86 17.98
N LEU A 244 15.51 -0.26 17.55
CA LEU A 244 15.43 1.21 17.39
C LEU A 244 15.32 1.93 18.73
N GLN A 245 14.75 1.29 19.76
CA GLN A 245 14.74 1.86 21.11
C GLN A 245 16.16 1.96 21.68
N VAL A 246 17.00 0.96 21.38
CA VAL A 246 18.42 0.98 21.74
C VAL A 246 19.13 2.12 21.01
N LEU A 247 18.86 2.31 19.71
CA LEU A 247 19.47 3.38 18.93
C LEU A 247 19.04 4.78 19.41
N ASP A 248 17.75 4.98 19.69
CA ASP A 248 17.20 6.23 20.24
C ASP A 248 17.79 6.51 21.64
N ALA A 249 17.94 5.48 22.48
CA ALA A 249 18.58 5.60 23.78
C ALA A 249 20.06 5.98 23.66
N LEU A 250 20.80 5.38 22.73
CA LEU A 250 22.20 5.71 22.46
C LEU A 250 22.34 7.15 21.94
N GLN A 251 21.45 7.60 21.06
CA GLN A 251 21.41 8.99 20.58
C GLN A 251 21.06 9.98 21.70
N ALA A 252 20.12 9.64 22.58
CA ALA A 252 19.77 10.46 23.74
C ALA A 252 20.95 10.58 24.72
N VAL A 253 21.65 9.46 24.97
CA VAL A 253 22.86 9.44 25.82
C VAL A 253 23.97 10.28 25.19
N ALA A 254 24.23 10.16 23.89
CA ALA A 254 25.20 10.97 23.17
C ALA A 254 24.86 12.48 23.21
N ALA A 255 23.57 12.84 23.07
CA ALA A 255 23.12 14.22 23.18
C ALA A 255 23.24 14.78 24.61
N THR A 256 23.08 13.94 25.64
CA THR A 256 23.34 14.37 27.03
C THR A 256 24.83 14.54 27.32
N HIS A 257 25.68 13.69 26.75
CA HIS A 257 27.14 13.77 26.89
C HIS A 257 27.67 15.08 26.29
N THR A 258 27.27 15.41 25.06
CA THR A 258 27.68 16.65 24.39
C THR A 258 27.22 17.91 25.13
N ARG A 259 26.01 17.91 25.71
CA ARG A 259 25.55 19.01 26.58
C ARG A 259 26.34 19.11 27.88
N PHE A 260 26.76 18.00 28.45
CA PHE A 260 27.57 17.98 29.67
C PHE A 260 28.97 18.53 29.41
N GLU A 261 29.62 18.11 28.31
CA GLU A 261 30.92 18.63 27.89
C GLU A 261 30.87 20.13 27.58
N ALA A 262 29.84 20.58 26.86
CA ALA A 262 29.65 22.01 26.59
C ALA A 262 29.47 22.83 27.88
N ARG A 263 28.75 22.32 28.88
CA ARG A 263 28.59 22.98 30.19
C ARG A 263 29.87 22.96 31.02
N ARG A 264 30.71 21.93 30.88
CA ARG A 264 32.01 21.83 31.56
C ARG A 264 33.02 22.81 30.95
N ALA A 265 33.04 22.94 29.63
CA ALA A 265 33.88 23.90 28.91
C ALA A 265 33.45 25.36 29.15
N ALA A 266 32.16 25.61 29.41
CA ALA A 266 31.63 26.93 29.71
C ALA A 266 31.80 27.37 31.19
N ARG A 267 32.36 26.53 32.07
CA ARG A 267 32.69 26.96 33.44
C ARG A 267 34.03 27.70 33.44
N PRO A 268 34.10 28.93 33.98
CA PRO A 268 35.37 29.63 34.12
C PRO A 268 36.29 28.86 35.08
N PRO A 269 37.63 28.92 34.87
CA PRO A 269 38.58 28.26 35.75
C PRO A 269 38.47 28.83 37.18
N PRO A 270 38.69 28.00 38.21
CA PRO A 270 38.41 28.34 39.61
C PRO A 270 39.24 29.48 40.20
N ASP A 271 40.20 30.05 39.46
CA ASP A 271 41.14 31.05 39.97
C ASP A 271 40.73 32.51 39.71
N SER A 272 39.58 32.78 39.07
CA SER A 272 39.14 34.16 38.79
C SER A 272 38.30 34.81 39.90
N ALA A 273 38.27 34.24 41.11
CA ALA A 273 37.44 34.74 42.22
C ALA A 273 38.24 35.45 43.35
N ARG A 274 39.50 35.80 43.12
CA ARG A 274 40.28 36.67 44.02
C ARG A 274 41.14 37.66 43.24
N SER A 275 40.55 38.79 42.88
CA SER A 275 41.22 40.09 42.79
C SER A 275 40.18 41.18 42.88
#